data_AF-A0A6L5Z8H3-F1
#
_entry.id   AF-A0A6L5Z8H3-F1
#
_cell.length_a   1.000
_cell.length_b   1.000
_cell.length_c   1.000
_cell.angle_alpha   90.00
_cell.angle_beta   90.00
_cell.angle_gamma   90.00
#
_symmetry.space_group_name_H-M   'P 1'
#
loop_
_entity.id
_entity.type
_entity.pdbx_description
1 polymer ?
#
loop_
_entity_poly.entity_id
_entity_poly.type
_entity_poly.pdbx_seq_one_letter_code
_entity_poly.pdbx_strand_id
1 'polypeptide(L)'
;MSQFEIGDIVVLSAGSMRMAVEGVDEGVVHTVWCHEGTIGRDTFPAALLRKWEQREDDRGGKPYGDRPRGPKPQGDRPPRGKPGWDGKPREKKYFRKD
;
A
#
# COMPACT_ATOMS: atom_id res chain seq x y z
N MET A 1 -6.16 30.07 3.54
CA MET A 1 -6.42 28.78 4.20
C MET A 1 -5.07 28.07 4.32
N SER A 2 -4.60 27.79 5.53
CA SER A 2 -3.37 27.03 5.74
C SER A 2 -3.58 25.60 5.22
N GLN A 3 -2.66 25.10 4.39
CA GLN A 3 -2.76 23.78 3.78
C GLN A 3 -2.55 22.62 4.78
N PHE A 4 -2.01 22.93 5.96
CA PHE A 4 -1.64 21.98 6.99
C PHE A 4 -2.12 22.46 8.35
N GLU A 5 -2.38 21.50 9.24
CA GLU A 5 -2.78 21.73 10.62
C GLU A 5 -1.88 20.95 11.57
N ILE A 6 -1.77 21.41 12.83
CA ILE A 6 -1.03 20.70 13.87
C ILE A 6 -1.62 19.29 14.02
N GLY A 7 -0.74 18.28 14.06
CA GLY A 7 -1.10 16.87 14.12
C GLY A 7 -1.18 16.19 12.75
N ASP A 8 -1.17 16.93 11.65
CA ASP A 8 -1.08 16.34 10.32
C ASP A 8 0.23 15.55 10.17
N ILE A 9 0.16 14.39 9.53
CA ILE A 9 1.36 13.66 9.11
C ILE A 9 1.71 14.13 7.70
N VAL A 10 2.97 14.52 7.52
CA VAL A 10 3.50 15.05 6.26
C VAL A 10 4.78 14.31 5.87
N VAL A 11 5.06 14.36 4.57
CA VAL A 11 6.31 13.89 3.97
C VAL A 11 6.84 14.94 3.00
N LEU A 12 8.15 14.96 2.79
CA LEU A 12 8.73 15.75 1.70
C LEU A 12 8.27 15.20 0.35
N SER A 13 8.08 16.09 -0.61
CA SER A 13 7.68 15.73 -1.98
C SER A 13 8.71 14.83 -2.67
N ALA A 14 9.98 14.89 -2.27
CA ALA A 14 11.05 13.99 -2.75
C ALA A 14 11.01 12.59 -2.12
N GLY A 15 10.09 12.35 -1.18
CA GLY A 15 10.07 11.17 -0.33
C GLY A 15 10.95 11.37 0.90
N SER A 16 10.35 11.33 2.09
CA SER A 16 11.03 11.33 3.38
C SER A 16 10.35 10.34 4.32
N MET A 17 10.93 10.15 5.50
CA MET A 17 10.18 9.61 6.62
C MET A 17 8.95 10.48 6.94
N ARG A 18 7.96 9.88 7.60
CA ARG A 18 6.76 10.56 8.07
C ARG A 18 7.14 11.50 9.22
N MET A 19 6.65 12.73 9.15
CA MET A 19 6.86 13.75 10.17
C MET A 19 5.50 14.29 10.60
N ALA A 20 5.34 14.62 11.87
CA ALA A 20 4.12 15.26 12.37
C ALA A 20 4.30 16.78 12.35
N VAL A 21 3.25 17.51 11.94
CA VAL A 21 3.23 18.98 12.02
C VAL A 21 3.04 19.40 13.47
N GLU A 22 3.96 20.19 14.02
CA GLU A 22 3.85 20.77 15.37
C GLU A 22 3.51 22.28 15.34
N GLY A 23 3.62 22.93 14.18
CA GLY A 23 3.25 24.34 14.01
C GLY A 23 3.19 24.76 12.54
N VAL A 24 2.40 25.79 12.25
CA VAL A 24 2.31 26.40 10.91
C VAL A 24 2.33 27.91 11.08
N ASP A 25 3.30 28.57 10.45
CA ASP A 25 3.48 30.01 10.52
C ASP A 25 3.85 30.57 9.14
N GLU A 26 3.11 31.57 8.66
CA GLU A 26 3.37 32.30 7.41
C GLU A 26 3.82 31.45 6.19
N GLY A 27 3.24 30.25 6.02
CA GLY A 27 3.55 29.34 4.90
C GLY A 27 4.76 28.43 5.11
N VAL A 28 5.35 28.50 6.29
CA VAL A 28 6.36 27.60 6.84
C VAL A 28 5.68 26.62 7.80
N VAL A 29 6.15 25.38 7.81
CA VAL A 29 5.61 24.29 8.62
C VAL A 29 6.73 23.73 9.48
N HIS A 30 6.51 23.73 10.79
CA HIS A 30 7.39 23.11 11.77
C HIS A 30 6.99 21.65 11.94
N THR A 31 7.95 20.74 11.85
CA THR A 31 7.70 19.30 11.90
C THR A 31 8.56 18.62 12.94
N VAL A 32 8.02 17.58 13.56
CA VAL A 32 8.73 16.66 14.46
C VAL A 32 8.76 15.26 13.84
N TRP A 33 9.88 14.56 14.00
CA TRP A 33 10.03 13.19 13.51
C TRP A 33 10.84 12.35 14.49
N CYS A 34 10.73 11.04 14.35
CA CYS A 34 11.48 10.08 15.16
C CYS A 34 12.14 9.04 14.26
N HIS A 35 13.44 8.84 14.44
CA HIS A 35 14.21 7.81 13.75
C HIS A 35 15.22 7.21 14.73
N GLU A 36 15.16 5.88 14.94
CA GLU A 36 16.14 5.14 15.75
C GLU A 36 16.31 5.70 17.17
N GLY A 37 15.20 6.12 17.79
CA GLY A 37 15.20 6.68 19.15
C GLY A 37 15.65 8.14 19.22
N THR A 38 16.01 8.76 18.10
CA THR A 38 16.30 10.18 18.01
C THR A 38 15.05 10.94 17.58
N ILE A 39 14.71 11.98 18.33
CA ILE A 39 13.64 12.93 17.96
C ILE A 39 14.30 14.14 17.31
N GLY A 40 13.93 14.41 16.06
CA GLY A 40 14.34 15.61 15.34
C GLY A 40 13.18 16.58 15.16
N ARG A 41 13.52 17.86 15.04
CA ARG A 41 12.60 18.92 14.64
C ARG A 41 13.20 19.70 13.49
N ASP A 42 12.39 19.92 12.47
CA ASP A 42 12.79 20.64 11.27
C ASP A 42 11.72 21.64 10.87
N THR A 43 12.03 22.43 9.85
CA THR A 43 11.16 23.50 9.37
C THR A 43 11.25 23.57 7.86
N PHE A 44 10.11 23.49 7.19
CA PHE A 44 10.03 23.42 5.74
C PHE A 44 8.99 24.40 5.18
N PRO A 45 9.24 25.00 4.01
CA PRO A 45 8.18 25.65 3.24
C PRO A 45 7.05 24.66 2.92
N ALA A 46 5.79 25.09 3.08
CA ALA A 46 4.59 24.29 2.82
C ALA A 46 4.60 23.65 1.41
N ALA A 47 5.16 24.34 0.42
CA ALA A 47 5.25 23.87 -0.97
C ALA A 47 6.04 22.55 -1.14
N LEU A 48 6.95 22.25 -0.21
CA LEU A 48 7.76 21.03 -0.25
C LEU A 48 7.05 19.84 0.39
N LEU A 49 5.97 20.05 1.12
CA LEU A 49 5.30 19.02 1.91
C LEU A 49 4.08 18.45 1.19
N ARG A 50 3.79 17.18 1.49
CA ARG A 50 2.56 16.49 1.10
C ARG A 50 1.95 15.88 2.34
N LYS A 51 0.63 16.05 2.50
CA LYS A 51 -0.12 15.38 3.55
C LYS A 51 -0.08 13.87 3.28
N TRP A 52 0.43 13.13 4.24
CA TRP A 52 0.46 11.68 4.20
C TRP A 52 -0.86 11.16 4.75
N GLU A 53 -1.67 10.58 3.87
CA GLU A 53 -2.86 9.86 4.29
C GLU A 53 -2.52 8.39 4.45
N GLN A 54 -2.86 7.84 5.62
CA GLN A 54 -2.85 6.40 5.81
C GLN A 54 -3.94 5.83 4.89
N ARG A 55 -3.53 5.37 3.71
CA ARG A 55 -4.36 4.47 2.93
C ARG A 55 -4.44 3.21 3.76
N GLU A 56 -5.60 2.94 4.36
CA GLU A 56 -5.92 1.59 4.78
C GLU A 56 -5.61 0.70 3.58
N ASP A 57 -4.74 -0.28 3.78
CA ASP A 57 -4.52 -1.29 2.77
C ASP A 57 -5.88 -1.96 2.52
N ASP A 58 -6.61 -1.53 1.48
CA ASP A 58 -7.62 -2.32 0.76
C ASP A 58 -6.99 -3.57 0.10
N ARG A 59 -5.89 -4.08 0.66
CA ARG A 59 -5.37 -5.43 0.48
C ARG A 59 -6.00 -6.40 1.49
N GLY A 60 -7.20 -6.09 1.96
CA GLY A 60 -8.03 -6.89 2.87
C GLY A 60 -9.38 -7.28 2.27
N GLY A 61 -9.38 -8.03 1.16
CA GLY A 61 -10.53 -8.83 0.76
C GLY A 61 -11.29 -8.31 -0.46
N LYS A 62 -11.14 -9.01 -1.59
CA LYS A 62 -12.24 -9.08 -2.56
C LYS A 62 -13.52 -9.43 -1.79
N PRO A 63 -14.68 -8.81 -2.08
CA PRO A 63 -15.95 -9.32 -1.56
C PRO A 63 -16.10 -10.74 -2.10
N TYR A 64 -15.83 -11.73 -1.25
CA TYR A 64 -16.13 -13.11 -1.55
C TYR A 64 -17.64 -13.18 -1.56
N GLY A 65 -18.18 -13.11 -2.78
CA GLY A 65 -19.58 -12.79 -3.01
C GLY A 65 -20.54 -13.69 -2.26
N ASP A 66 -21.71 -13.13 -2.00
CA ASP A 66 -22.96 -13.81 -1.77
C ASP A 66 -23.12 -15.03 -2.69
N ARG A 67 -22.70 -16.21 -2.23
CA ARG A 67 -23.19 -17.47 -2.80
C ARG A 67 -23.64 -18.42 -1.70
N PRO A 68 -24.92 -18.84 -1.76
CA PRO A 68 -25.50 -19.70 -0.75
C PRO A 68 -24.77 -21.05 -0.76
N ARG A 69 -24.50 -21.56 0.44
CA ARG A 69 -23.98 -22.90 0.70
C ARG A 69 -25.04 -23.94 0.32
N GLY A 70 -25.20 -24.19 -0.98
CA GLY A 70 -25.94 -25.33 -1.53
C GLY A 70 -25.02 -26.52 -1.77
N PRO A 71 -25.42 -27.77 -1.46
CA PRO A 71 -24.55 -28.93 -1.63
C PRO A 71 -24.72 -29.61 -3.02
N LYS A 72 -23.60 -30.20 -3.49
CA LYS A 72 -23.43 -31.26 -4.54
C LYS A 72 -23.22 -30.79 -6.00
N PRO A 73 -22.69 -31.64 -6.93
CA PRO A 73 -22.13 -33.02 -6.82
C PRO A 73 -20.74 -33.23 -7.48
N GLN A 74 -20.22 -34.46 -7.32
CA GLN A 74 -19.12 -35.11 -8.05
C GLN A 74 -18.98 -34.73 -9.54
N GLY A 75 -17.73 -34.66 -10.00
CA GLY A 75 -17.40 -34.70 -11.43
C GLY A 75 -15.92 -34.46 -11.68
N ASP A 76 -15.25 -35.45 -12.27
CA ASP A 76 -13.83 -35.54 -12.58
C ASP A 76 -13.21 -34.24 -13.12
N ARG A 77 -12.24 -33.67 -12.40
CA ARG A 77 -11.47 -32.52 -12.89
C ARG A 77 -9.97 -32.80 -12.82
N PRO A 78 -9.25 -32.87 -13.96
CA PRO A 78 -7.82 -33.14 -13.95
C PRO A 78 -7.06 -31.95 -13.34
N PRO A 79 -5.83 -32.18 -12.81
CA PRO A 79 -5.09 -31.15 -12.08
C PRO A 79 -4.69 -30.02 -13.04
N ARG A 80 -5.46 -28.92 -13.00
CA ARG A 80 -5.26 -27.76 -13.86
C ARG A 80 -4.06 -26.99 -13.34
N GLY A 81 -2.87 -27.34 -13.86
CA GLY A 81 -1.64 -26.59 -13.64
C GLY A 81 -1.83 -25.11 -13.98
N LYS A 82 -1.11 -24.24 -13.26
CA LYS A 82 -1.15 -22.79 -13.44
C LYS A 82 -0.89 -22.43 -14.93
N PRO A 83 -1.72 -21.60 -15.57
CA PRO A 83 -1.47 -21.14 -16.94
C PRO A 83 -0.13 -20.40 -17.04
N GLY A 84 0.47 -20.40 -18.25
CA GLY A 84 1.62 -19.56 -18.56
C GLY A 84 1.28 -18.07 -18.51
N TRP A 85 2.29 -17.20 -18.66
CA TRP A 85 2.12 -15.74 -18.62
C TRP A 85 1.12 -15.23 -19.68
N ASP A 86 0.93 -15.99 -20.76
CA ASP A 86 0.00 -15.76 -21.86
C ASP A 86 -1.41 -16.39 -21.64
N GLY A 87 -1.69 -16.93 -20.45
CA GLY A 87 -2.99 -17.49 -20.10
C GLY A 87 -3.31 -18.84 -20.75
N LYS A 88 -2.44 -19.37 -21.63
CA LYS A 88 -2.61 -20.71 -22.21
C LYS A 88 -2.13 -21.79 -21.25
N PRO A 89 -2.76 -22.99 -21.26
CA PRO A 89 -2.26 -24.13 -20.49
C PRO A 89 -0.82 -24.44 -20.89
N ARG A 90 0.09 -24.44 -19.92
CA ARG A 90 1.50 -24.77 -20.17
C ARG A 90 1.58 -26.26 -20.51
N GLU A 91 1.79 -26.56 -21.79
CA GLU A 91 1.96 -27.95 -22.24
C GLU A 91 3.14 -28.59 -21.50
N LYS A 92 2.86 -29.72 -20.82
CA LYS A 92 3.91 -30.53 -20.20
C LYS A 92 4.68 -31.23 -21.32
N LYS A 93 5.76 -30.62 -21.77
CA LYS A 93 6.80 -31.33 -22.52
C LYS A 93 7.48 -32.29 -21.56
N TYR A 94 7.13 -33.57 -21.66
CA TYR A 94 7.81 -34.65 -20.98
C TYR A 94 9.27 -34.65 -21.46
N PHE A 95 10.19 -34.17 -20.63
CA PHE A 95 11.56 -34.64 -20.72
C PHE A 95 11.56 -36.02 -20.07
N ARG A 96 11.38 -37.07 -20.88
CA ARG A 96 11.90 -38.38 -20.49
C ARG A 96 13.42 -38.21 -20.48
N LYS A 97 14.02 -38.36 -19.30
CA LYS A 97 15.45 -38.54 -19.17
C LYS A 97 15.66 -40.05 -19.37
N ASP A 98 16.44 -40.39 -20.40
CA ASP A 98 16.90 -41.76 -20.66
C ASP A 98 17.56 -42.39 -19.41
#